data_AF-A0A7S3PGC6-F1
#
_entry.id   AF-A0A7S3PGC6-F1
#
_cell.length_a   1.000
_cell.length_b   1.000
_cell.length_c   1.000
_cell.angle_alpha   90.00
_cell.angle_beta   90.00
_cell.angle_gamma   90.00
#
_symmetry.space_group_name_H-M   'P 1'
#
loop_
_entity.id
_entity.type
_entity.pdbx_description
1 polymer ?
#
loop_
_entity_poly.entity_id
_entity_poly.type
_entity_poly.pdbx_seq_one_letter_code
_entity_poly.pdbx_strand_id
1 'polypeptide(L)'
;MFGRGKKKEVDETIGIGPEDGHKKRKEKLTMFASWYAPGEYSNNGSTESSATSTDTNVGDRRHEGLEDFSNASFGSTDDRSNNRSQSPYGFVRHQASASYRSATEGFRSVRAQQRKVVKYAMYLERYIFVTCWLVMLALGLVVSKLWCRLGLPKECAAEFVTPPSMERLQALFLYGLVMSWMCGISVQPRFWSLFCWKRWWFFLFYAASSPLFALLLEDDTKVSVNCCDSKSIATISVLSFLAIVSITWHIYYAFRMHRTDEAIVYTVSRFIFVVFYLTTFALVQSNILPESYAIEPYIISFVLSLFCQFDHWLSITLLSIFLGMFVQSLTTADLSSGLFTSIENCDVVDAVRMFSQFAATLSSGGTGSFAANVCIVNQDGSPQLQSPEGLVVNY
;
A
#
# COMPACT_ATOMS: atom_id res chain seq x y z
N MET A 1 32.55 34.65 -35.69
CA MET A 1 33.11 34.38 -34.35
C MET A 1 32.40 33.17 -33.75
N PHE A 2 32.90 31.95 -33.99
CA PHE A 2 32.68 30.77 -33.14
C PHE A 2 33.81 29.79 -33.45
N GLY A 3 34.73 29.66 -32.49
CA GLY A 3 35.97 28.88 -32.63
C GLY A 3 35.72 27.39 -32.42
N ARG A 4 36.28 26.58 -33.33
CA ARG A 4 36.40 25.13 -33.19
C ARG A 4 37.40 24.80 -32.07
N GLY A 5 36.90 24.20 -30.98
CA GLY A 5 37.74 23.59 -29.94
C GLY A 5 38.24 22.21 -30.39
N LYS A 6 39.56 22.05 -30.40
CA LYS A 6 40.27 20.78 -30.65
C LYS A 6 39.94 19.77 -29.54
N LYS A 7 39.51 18.56 -29.92
CA LYS A 7 39.52 17.38 -29.03
C LYS A 7 40.97 16.96 -28.80
N LYS A 8 41.40 16.90 -27.54
CA LYS A 8 42.58 16.16 -27.10
C LYS A 8 42.15 14.73 -26.82
N GLU A 9 42.74 13.82 -27.57
CA GLU A 9 42.74 12.38 -27.36
C GLU A 9 43.68 12.10 -26.18
N VAL A 10 43.16 11.52 -25.11
CA VAL A 10 43.95 10.97 -24.00
C VAL A 10 43.53 9.52 -23.89
N ASP A 11 44.38 8.65 -24.43
CA ASP A 11 44.39 7.22 -24.17
C ASP A 11 44.80 7.01 -22.71
N GLU A 12 43.86 6.56 -21.88
CA GLU A 12 44.17 5.97 -20.58
C GLU A 12 43.48 4.61 -20.51
N THR A 13 44.26 3.60 -20.90
CA THR A 13 43.89 2.19 -20.88
C THR A 13 43.91 1.71 -19.42
N ILE A 14 42.79 1.86 -18.71
CA ILE A 14 42.56 1.19 -17.43
C ILE A 14 41.92 -0.16 -17.73
N GLY A 15 42.73 -1.22 -17.63
CA GLY A 15 42.28 -2.60 -17.69
C GLY A 15 41.34 -2.91 -16.53
N ILE A 16 40.04 -2.98 -16.81
CA ILE A 16 39.04 -3.53 -15.91
C ILE A 16 38.80 -4.98 -16.33
N GLY A 17 39.34 -5.90 -15.53
CA GLY A 17 39.10 -7.33 -15.68
C GLY A 17 37.62 -7.68 -15.54
N PRO A 18 37.07 -8.59 -16.36
CA PRO A 18 35.66 -8.95 -16.35
C PRO A 18 35.36 -10.00 -15.26
N GLU A 19 35.48 -9.66 -13.97
CA GLU A 19 35.06 -10.58 -12.90
C GLU A 19 34.23 -9.98 -11.75
N ASP A 20 34.19 -8.66 -11.57
CA ASP A 20 33.53 -8.07 -10.38
C ASP A 20 32.09 -7.56 -10.59
N GLY A 21 31.57 -7.60 -11.82
CA GLY A 21 30.23 -7.11 -12.14
C GLY A 21 29.08 -7.99 -11.61
N HIS A 22 29.30 -9.29 -11.46
CA HIS A 22 28.26 -10.23 -11.04
C HIS A 22 28.11 -10.33 -9.50
N LYS A 23 29.18 -10.06 -8.74
CA LYS A 23 29.18 -10.17 -7.28
C LYS A 23 28.44 -8.99 -6.62
N LYS A 24 28.69 -7.77 -7.09
CA LYS A 24 27.98 -6.55 -6.61
C LYS A 24 26.49 -6.52 -6.98
N ARG A 25 26.08 -7.18 -8.07
CA ARG A 25 24.67 -7.28 -8.45
C ARG A 25 23.91 -8.28 -7.57
N LYS A 26 24.57 -9.38 -7.14
CA LYS A 26 23.99 -10.34 -6.19
C LYS A 26 23.86 -9.76 -4.78
N GLU A 27 24.83 -8.99 -4.29
CA GLU A 27 24.76 -8.37 -2.94
C GLU A 27 23.65 -7.30 -2.81
N LYS A 28 23.39 -6.53 -3.87
CA LYS A 28 22.24 -5.60 -3.86
C LYS A 28 20.89 -6.31 -3.96
N LEU A 29 20.80 -7.45 -4.63
CA LEU A 29 19.54 -8.22 -4.74
C LEU A 29 19.25 -9.03 -3.47
N THR A 30 20.28 -9.53 -2.75
CA THR A 30 20.08 -10.24 -1.47
C THR A 30 19.72 -9.31 -0.32
N MET A 31 20.19 -8.06 -0.29
CA MET A 31 19.75 -7.06 0.70
C MET A 31 18.28 -6.68 0.56
N PHE A 32 17.72 -6.67 -0.66
CA PHE A 32 16.30 -6.37 -0.87
C PHE A 32 15.37 -7.58 -0.60
N ALA A 33 15.83 -8.80 -0.89
CA ALA A 33 15.04 -10.02 -0.66
C ALA A 33 14.91 -10.39 0.83
N SER A 34 15.90 -10.04 1.69
CA SER A 34 15.87 -10.41 3.11
C SER A 34 14.90 -9.58 3.96
N TRP A 35 14.31 -8.52 3.41
CA TRP A 35 13.42 -7.61 4.16
C TRP A 35 11.93 -7.90 3.97
N TYR A 36 11.57 -8.64 2.92
CA TYR A 36 10.16 -9.01 2.62
C TYR A 36 9.82 -10.47 2.97
N ALA A 37 10.80 -11.32 3.25
CA ALA A 37 10.55 -12.67 3.74
C ALA A 37 10.52 -12.66 5.29
N PRO A 38 9.43 -13.08 5.96
CA PRO A 38 9.46 -13.35 7.38
C PRO A 38 10.32 -14.60 7.65
N GLY A 39 11.63 -14.39 7.76
CA GLY A 39 12.57 -15.22 8.52
C GLY A 39 12.55 -16.72 8.31
N GLU A 40 12.89 -17.20 7.11
CA GLU A 40 13.63 -18.46 6.99
C GLU A 40 15.13 -18.14 6.97
N TYR A 41 15.75 -18.18 8.15
CA TYR A 41 17.22 -18.24 8.23
C TYR A 41 17.65 -19.63 7.76
N SER A 42 18.07 -19.72 6.49
CA SER A 42 18.84 -20.85 5.99
C SER A 42 20.12 -20.97 6.83
N ASN A 43 20.19 -22.07 7.56
CA ASN A 43 21.24 -22.37 8.52
C ASN A 43 22.43 -23.00 7.77
N ASN A 44 23.20 -22.18 7.05
CA ASN A 44 24.49 -22.61 6.51
C ASN A 44 25.55 -22.58 7.62
N GLY A 45 25.46 -23.57 8.50
CA GLY A 45 26.56 -23.97 9.37
C GLY A 45 27.51 -24.87 8.60
N SER A 46 28.55 -24.29 8.01
CA SER A 46 29.71 -25.03 7.52
C SER A 46 30.51 -25.57 8.71
N THR A 47 30.23 -26.81 9.11
CA THR A 47 31.21 -27.63 9.81
C THR A 47 32.25 -28.10 8.80
N GLU A 48 33.39 -27.42 8.76
CA GLU A 48 34.63 -27.98 8.23
C GLU A 48 35.02 -29.17 9.10
N SER A 49 34.76 -30.37 8.61
CA SER A 49 35.46 -31.58 9.02
C SER A 49 36.30 -32.04 7.84
N SER A 50 37.58 -31.67 7.86
CA SER A 50 38.61 -32.30 7.04
C SER A 50 38.67 -33.79 7.39
N ALA A 51 38.13 -34.61 6.50
CA ALA A 51 38.43 -36.03 6.42
C ALA A 51 38.88 -36.31 4.99
N THR A 52 40.18 -36.56 4.88
CA THR A 52 40.88 -37.08 3.72
C THR A 52 40.31 -38.44 3.34
N SER A 53 39.78 -38.59 2.13
CA SER A 53 39.61 -39.91 1.49
C SER A 53 39.64 -39.78 -0.03
N THR A 54 40.80 -40.12 -0.56
CA THR A 54 41.07 -41.00 -1.71
C THR A 54 40.10 -41.06 -2.89
N ASP A 55 40.69 -40.87 -4.06
CA ASP A 55 40.25 -41.21 -5.40
C ASP A 55 39.42 -42.50 -5.52
N THR A 56 38.34 -42.43 -6.31
CA THR A 56 38.13 -43.36 -7.44
C THR A 56 37.20 -42.75 -8.48
N ASN A 57 37.71 -42.62 -9.70
CA ASN A 57 36.97 -42.62 -10.96
C ASN A 57 36.03 -43.83 -11.05
N VAL A 58 34.85 -43.62 -11.66
CA VAL A 58 33.94 -44.53 -12.40
C VAL A 58 32.57 -43.85 -12.24
N GLY A 59 31.78 -43.51 -13.25
CA GLY A 59 31.57 -44.06 -14.58
C GLY A 59 30.12 -43.72 -14.93
N ASP A 60 29.94 -43.31 -16.17
CA ASP A 60 28.70 -43.05 -16.87
C ASP A 60 27.63 -44.14 -16.66
N ARG A 61 26.37 -43.76 -16.42
CA ARG A 61 25.17 -44.52 -16.84
C ARG A 61 23.86 -43.76 -16.55
N ARG A 62 23.16 -43.45 -17.65
CA ARG A 62 21.69 -43.33 -17.72
C ARG A 62 21.03 -44.54 -17.07
N HIS A 63 19.91 -44.34 -16.39
CA HIS A 63 18.75 -45.22 -16.54
C HIS A 63 17.46 -44.49 -16.20
N GLU A 64 16.53 -44.62 -17.13
CA GLU A 64 15.11 -44.33 -17.04
C GLU A 64 14.43 -45.29 -16.04
N GLY A 65 13.25 -44.90 -15.58
CA GLY A 65 12.17 -45.86 -15.39
C GLY A 65 11.83 -46.27 -13.97
N LEU A 66 10.62 -45.86 -13.59
CA LEU A 66 9.52 -46.73 -13.15
C LEU A 66 9.53 -47.39 -11.76
N GLU A 67 8.32 -47.35 -11.20
CA GLU A 67 7.67 -48.28 -10.26
C GLU A 67 7.84 -48.08 -8.75
N ASP A 68 6.74 -47.51 -8.19
CA ASP A 68 5.91 -48.14 -7.16
C ASP A 68 6.51 -49.31 -6.38
N PHE A 69 6.74 -49.13 -5.08
CA PHE A 69 6.60 -50.20 -4.09
C PHE A 69 6.06 -49.68 -2.75
N SER A 70 4.76 -49.90 -2.59
CA SER A 70 4.10 -50.53 -1.44
C SER A 70 4.89 -50.78 -0.15
N ASN A 71 4.26 -50.35 0.95
CA ASN A 71 4.01 -51.11 2.19
C ASN A 71 5.05 -52.16 2.62
N ALA A 72 5.74 -51.88 3.72
CA ALA A 72 6.14 -52.92 4.66
C ALA A 72 6.18 -52.36 6.09
N SER A 73 5.07 -52.59 6.81
CA SER A 73 5.06 -52.68 8.27
C SER A 73 5.98 -53.84 8.68
N PHE A 74 7.08 -53.55 9.36
CA PHE A 74 7.88 -54.57 10.04
C PHE A 74 7.85 -54.30 11.54
N GLY A 75 6.90 -54.96 12.20
CA GLY A 75 7.00 -55.23 13.62
C GLY A 75 8.07 -56.29 13.83
N SER A 76 9.11 -55.96 14.59
CA SER A 76 10.03 -56.91 15.17
C SER A 76 10.27 -56.47 16.61
N THR A 77 9.49 -57.07 17.50
CA THR A 77 9.75 -57.17 18.93
C THR A 77 10.90 -58.14 19.13
N ASP A 78 12.12 -57.60 19.24
CA ASP A 78 13.26 -58.32 19.81
C ASP A 78 13.40 -57.91 21.28
N ASP A 79 12.75 -58.69 22.15
CA ASP A 79 13.04 -58.74 23.59
C ASP A 79 14.42 -59.39 23.79
N ARG A 80 15.48 -58.61 23.57
CA ARG A 80 16.85 -59.01 23.91
C ARG A 80 17.22 -58.35 25.23
N SER A 81 17.07 -59.13 26.31
CA SER A 81 17.54 -58.86 27.66
C SER A 81 19.06 -58.61 27.68
N ASN A 82 19.44 -57.37 27.39
CA ASN A 82 20.80 -56.90 27.50
C ASN A 82 21.15 -56.71 28.98
N ASN A 83 21.67 -57.77 29.60
CA ASN A 83 22.56 -57.70 30.76
C ASN A 83 23.85 -57.00 30.33
N ARG A 84 23.77 -55.67 30.13
CA ARG A 84 24.93 -54.85 29.81
C ARG A 84 25.55 -54.40 31.13
N SER A 85 26.69 -55.00 31.41
CA SER A 85 27.66 -54.60 32.42
C SER A 85 27.69 -53.08 32.61
N GLN A 86 27.36 -52.65 33.82
CA GLN A 86 27.48 -51.26 34.27
C GLN A 86 28.97 -50.87 34.25
N SER A 87 29.39 -50.31 33.12
CA SER A 87 30.70 -49.70 32.99
C SER A 87 30.74 -48.42 33.82
N PRO A 88 31.72 -48.24 34.73
CA PRO A 88 31.83 -47.07 35.61
C PRO A 88 32.06 -45.75 34.86
N TYR A 89 32.30 -45.80 33.54
CA TYR A 89 32.44 -44.63 32.67
C TYR A 89 31.09 -43.97 32.26
N GLY A 90 29.95 -44.58 32.58
CA GLY A 90 28.63 -44.01 32.26
C GLY A 90 28.29 -42.74 33.04
N PHE A 91 28.79 -42.59 34.27
CA PHE A 91 28.38 -41.52 35.17
C PHE A 91 28.90 -40.14 34.75
N VAL A 92 30.13 -40.07 34.20
CA VAL A 92 30.74 -38.82 33.72
C VAL A 92 29.99 -38.27 32.48
N ARG A 93 29.45 -39.16 31.64
CA ARG A 93 28.69 -38.77 30.44
C ARG A 93 27.32 -38.17 30.78
N HIS A 94 26.70 -38.59 31.89
CA HIS A 94 25.43 -38.03 32.35
C HIS A 94 25.59 -36.63 32.97
N GLN A 95 26.69 -36.33 33.66
CA GLN A 95 26.94 -34.97 34.17
C GLN A 95 27.26 -33.97 33.06
N ALA A 96 28.06 -34.37 32.06
CA ALA A 96 28.38 -33.51 30.93
C ALA A 96 27.13 -33.16 30.08
N SER A 97 26.22 -34.11 29.90
CA SER A 97 24.97 -33.89 29.15
C SER A 97 23.95 -33.02 29.90
N ALA A 98 23.88 -33.10 31.23
CA ALA A 98 23.04 -32.22 32.04
C ALA A 98 23.52 -30.76 31.98
N SER A 99 24.82 -30.53 32.07
CA SER A 99 25.42 -29.18 32.00
C SER A 99 25.21 -28.53 30.63
N TYR A 100 25.35 -29.30 29.53
CA TYR A 100 25.08 -28.82 28.18
C TYR A 100 23.59 -28.50 27.95
N ARG A 101 22.66 -29.29 28.50
CA ARG A 101 21.23 -28.99 28.43
C ARG A 101 20.89 -27.69 29.16
N SER A 102 21.42 -27.48 30.37
CA SER A 102 21.21 -26.22 31.11
C SER A 102 21.75 -25.00 30.35
N ALA A 103 22.94 -25.10 29.75
CA ALA A 103 23.50 -24.02 28.93
C ALA A 103 22.64 -23.73 27.69
N THR A 104 22.19 -24.77 26.97
CA THR A 104 21.35 -24.59 25.77
C THR A 104 19.96 -24.05 26.08
N GLU A 105 19.37 -24.38 27.24
CA GLU A 105 18.12 -23.78 27.72
C GLU A 105 18.28 -22.29 28.02
N GLY A 106 19.41 -21.88 28.63
CA GLY A 106 19.77 -20.48 28.81
C GLY A 106 19.88 -19.70 27.49
N PHE A 107 20.51 -20.26 26.47
CA PHE A 107 20.60 -19.60 25.15
C PHE A 107 19.24 -19.50 24.45
N ARG A 108 18.36 -20.49 24.62
CA ARG A 108 16.99 -20.45 24.06
C ARG A 108 16.15 -19.36 24.71
N SER A 109 16.24 -19.18 26.03
CA SER A 109 15.48 -18.12 26.73
C SER A 109 15.96 -16.72 26.32
N VAL A 110 17.28 -16.50 26.21
CA VAL A 110 17.86 -15.22 25.76
C VAL A 110 17.45 -14.91 24.31
N ARG A 111 17.52 -15.89 23.38
CA ARG A 111 17.09 -15.69 21.99
C ARG A 111 15.59 -15.42 21.89
N ALA A 112 14.76 -16.08 22.70
CA ALA A 112 13.33 -15.82 22.76
C ALA A 112 13.04 -14.39 23.24
N GLN A 113 13.77 -13.91 24.24
CA GLN A 113 13.66 -12.53 24.73
C GLN A 113 14.13 -11.50 23.69
N GLN A 114 15.26 -11.74 23.01
CA GLN A 114 15.73 -10.87 21.93
C GLN A 114 14.72 -10.78 20.78
N ARG A 115 14.09 -11.89 20.37
CA ARG A 115 13.04 -11.89 19.34
C ARG A 115 11.83 -11.04 19.76
N LYS A 116 11.46 -11.03 21.04
CA LYS A 116 10.37 -10.16 21.54
C LYS A 116 10.77 -8.70 21.42
N VAL A 117 11.95 -8.31 21.91
CA VAL A 117 12.43 -6.91 21.86
C VAL A 117 12.49 -6.39 20.42
N VAL A 118 13.03 -7.18 19.49
CA VAL A 118 13.09 -6.80 18.06
C VAL A 118 11.69 -6.62 17.46
N LYS A 119 10.73 -7.50 17.80
CA LYS A 119 9.34 -7.33 17.35
C LYS A 119 8.71 -6.04 17.87
N TYR A 120 8.86 -5.73 19.16
CA TYR A 120 8.34 -4.48 19.74
C TYR A 120 8.95 -3.24 19.10
N ALA A 121 10.27 -3.25 18.84
CA ALA A 121 10.94 -2.15 18.16
C ALA A 121 10.36 -1.91 16.76
N MET A 122 10.13 -2.97 15.97
CA MET A 122 9.52 -2.85 14.64
C MET A 122 8.09 -2.30 14.67
N TYR A 123 7.27 -2.68 15.66
CA TYR A 123 5.92 -2.12 15.78
C TYR A 123 5.96 -0.64 16.16
N LEU A 124 6.79 -0.27 17.13
CA LEU A 124 6.94 1.13 17.56
C LEU A 124 7.40 2.02 16.40
N GLU A 125 8.36 1.55 15.60
CA GLU A 125 8.84 2.25 14.41
C GLU A 125 7.72 2.51 13.40
N ARG A 126 6.88 1.51 13.12
CA ARG A 126 5.70 1.68 12.23
C ARG A 126 4.72 2.72 12.75
N TYR A 127 4.45 2.74 14.05
CA TYR A 127 3.59 3.76 14.65
C TYR A 127 4.18 5.16 14.50
N ILE A 128 5.47 5.33 14.76
CA ILE A 128 6.16 6.62 14.59
C ILE A 128 6.04 7.10 13.14
N PHE A 129 6.27 6.23 12.16
CA PHE A 129 6.15 6.59 10.73
C PHE A 129 4.75 7.03 10.34
N VAL A 130 3.73 6.29 10.78
CA VAL A 130 2.33 6.65 10.52
C VAL A 130 1.98 7.96 11.23
N THR A 131 2.41 8.17 12.48
CA THR A 131 2.19 9.42 13.20
C THR A 131 2.85 10.61 12.51
N CYS A 132 4.12 10.50 12.09
CA CYS A 132 4.81 11.54 11.33
C CYS A 132 4.08 11.87 10.02
N TRP A 133 3.57 10.85 9.33
CA TRP A 133 2.77 11.02 8.12
C TRP A 133 1.46 11.78 8.38
N LEU A 134 0.72 11.42 9.44
CA LEU A 134 -0.53 12.10 9.80
C LEU A 134 -0.28 13.55 10.26
N VAL A 135 0.81 13.80 10.99
CA VAL A 135 1.23 15.16 11.37
C VAL A 135 1.55 15.98 10.12
N MET A 136 2.23 15.41 9.13
CA MET A 136 2.50 16.07 7.86
C MET A 136 1.22 16.46 7.12
N LEU A 137 0.21 15.58 7.09
CA LEU A 137 -1.11 15.87 6.53
C LEU A 137 -1.80 17.04 7.26
N ALA A 138 -1.75 17.05 8.59
CA ALA A 138 -2.31 18.14 9.39
C ALA A 138 -1.55 19.47 9.15
N LEU A 139 -0.23 19.43 9.00
CA LEU A 139 0.57 20.60 8.61
C LEU A 139 0.18 21.13 7.23
N GLY A 140 -0.16 20.25 6.28
CA GLY A 140 -0.70 20.65 4.99
C GLY A 140 -1.98 21.48 5.12
N LEU A 141 -2.90 21.10 6.01
CA LEU A 141 -4.12 21.89 6.25
C LEU A 141 -3.79 23.30 6.74
N VAL A 142 -2.79 23.42 7.63
CA VAL A 142 -2.32 24.71 8.12
C VAL A 142 -1.71 25.54 6.99
N VAL A 143 -0.91 24.91 6.12
CA VAL A 143 -0.31 25.56 4.94
C VAL A 143 -1.39 26.02 3.94
N SER A 144 -2.37 25.18 3.62
CA SER A 144 -3.51 25.55 2.76
C SER A 144 -4.29 26.74 3.33
N LYS A 145 -4.56 26.75 4.64
CA LYS A 145 -5.18 27.90 5.32
C LYS A 145 -4.30 29.15 5.29
N LEU A 146 -2.98 28.99 5.37
CA LEU A 146 -2.05 30.11 5.28
C LEU A 146 -2.07 30.72 3.87
N TRP A 147 -2.08 29.90 2.81
CA TRP A 147 -2.23 30.38 1.44
C TRP A 147 -3.53 31.17 1.25
N CYS A 148 -4.62 30.67 1.80
CA CYS A 148 -5.89 31.38 1.80
C CYS A 148 -5.83 32.73 2.52
N ARG A 149 -5.14 32.82 3.67
CA ARG A 149 -4.91 34.11 4.35
C ARG A 149 -4.06 35.07 3.53
N LEU A 150 -3.21 34.56 2.64
CA LEU A 150 -2.43 35.35 1.70
C LEU A 150 -3.23 35.76 0.44
N GLY A 151 -4.51 35.39 0.36
CA GLY A 151 -5.39 35.71 -0.78
C GLY A 151 -5.20 34.78 -1.98
N LEU A 152 -4.71 33.56 -1.77
CA LEU A 152 -4.52 32.55 -2.81
C LEU A 152 -5.28 31.27 -2.46
N PRO A 153 -6.25 30.83 -3.29
CA PRO A 153 -6.86 31.52 -4.45
C PRO A 153 -7.68 32.75 -4.01
N LYS A 154 -8.03 33.65 -4.94
CA LYS A 154 -8.81 34.87 -4.59
C LYS A 154 -10.20 34.54 -4.03
N GLU A 155 -10.74 33.40 -4.46
CA GLU A 155 -12.03 32.88 -4.00
C GLU A 155 -11.95 32.11 -2.68
N CYS A 156 -10.82 32.14 -1.96
CA CYS A 156 -10.75 31.56 -0.63
C CYS A 156 -11.60 32.40 0.35
N ALA A 157 -12.91 32.16 0.33
CA ALA A 157 -13.94 32.95 0.99
C ALA A 157 -13.79 32.94 2.52
N ALA A 158 -14.50 33.85 3.19
CA ALA A 158 -14.41 34.09 4.63
C ALA A 158 -14.64 32.86 5.54
N GLU A 159 -15.16 31.75 5.01
CA GLU A 159 -15.41 30.50 5.76
C GLU A 159 -14.14 29.79 6.25
N PHE A 160 -12.98 30.03 5.64
CA PHE A 160 -11.72 29.41 6.05
C PHE A 160 -11.19 29.85 7.42
N VAL A 161 -11.76 30.93 7.97
CA VAL A 161 -11.48 31.39 9.34
C VAL A 161 -12.00 30.38 10.37
N THR A 162 -13.05 29.63 10.05
CA THR A 162 -13.60 28.63 10.97
C THR A 162 -12.66 27.41 11.09
N PRO A 163 -12.48 26.85 12.29
CA PRO A 163 -11.74 25.60 12.44
C PRO A 163 -12.40 24.51 11.58
N PRO A 164 -11.62 23.61 10.96
CA PRO A 164 -12.19 22.52 10.17
C PRO A 164 -13.17 21.72 11.04
N SER A 165 -14.32 21.36 10.48
CA SER A 165 -15.27 20.50 11.18
C SER A 165 -14.59 19.18 11.59
N MET A 166 -15.06 18.58 12.69
CA MET A 166 -14.52 17.29 13.16
C MET A 166 -14.61 16.21 12.09
N GLU A 167 -15.65 16.25 11.26
CA GLU A 167 -15.86 15.38 10.11
C GLU A 167 -14.71 15.45 9.10
N ARG A 168 -14.25 16.66 8.74
CA ARG A 168 -13.12 16.86 7.81
C ARG A 168 -11.81 16.34 8.39
N LEU A 169 -11.60 16.52 9.69
CA LEU A 169 -10.43 15.96 10.38
C LEU A 169 -10.49 14.43 10.42
N GLN A 170 -11.66 13.85 10.69
CA GLN A 170 -11.86 12.40 10.66
C GLN A 170 -11.57 11.84 9.26
N ALA A 171 -12.08 12.48 8.20
CA ALA A 171 -11.80 12.12 6.82
C ALA A 171 -10.29 12.20 6.51
N LEU A 172 -9.62 13.30 6.89
CA LEU A 172 -8.18 13.48 6.70
C LEU A 172 -7.39 12.33 7.33
N PHE A 173 -7.68 11.98 8.59
CA PHE A 173 -6.97 10.93 9.29
C PHE A 173 -7.30 9.53 8.76
N LEU A 174 -8.56 9.25 8.43
CA LEU A 174 -9.00 7.96 7.93
C LEU A 174 -8.40 7.67 6.54
N TYR A 175 -8.61 8.57 5.58
CA TYR A 175 -8.01 8.43 4.24
C TYR A 175 -6.49 8.54 4.30
N GLY A 176 -5.94 9.40 5.17
CA GLY A 176 -4.52 9.51 5.48
C GLY A 176 -3.88 8.19 5.91
N LEU A 177 -4.58 7.44 6.76
CA LEU A 177 -4.14 6.14 7.26
C LEU A 177 -4.21 5.08 6.15
N VAL A 178 -5.29 5.06 5.36
CA VAL A 178 -5.41 4.15 4.21
C VAL A 178 -4.32 4.44 3.17
N MET A 179 -4.04 5.71 2.86
CA MET A 179 -2.92 6.11 2.00
C MET A 179 -1.58 5.66 2.58
N SER A 180 -1.35 5.85 3.89
CA SER A 180 -0.12 5.42 4.55
C SER A 180 0.13 3.92 4.40
N TRP A 181 -0.94 3.12 4.54
CA TRP A 181 -0.89 1.68 4.35
C TRP A 181 -0.62 1.31 2.88
N MET A 182 -1.43 1.81 1.96
CA MET A 182 -1.36 1.45 0.54
C MET A 182 -0.09 1.96 -0.14
N CYS A 183 0.38 3.16 0.20
CA CYS A 183 1.62 3.70 -0.34
C CYS A 183 2.88 3.15 0.36
N GLY A 184 2.72 2.26 1.34
CA GLY A 184 3.81 1.61 2.06
C GLY A 184 4.62 2.57 2.93
N ILE A 185 4.02 3.67 3.40
CA ILE A 185 4.69 4.68 4.23
C ILE A 185 5.11 4.09 5.59
N SER A 186 4.38 3.08 6.08
CA SER A 186 4.75 2.34 7.28
C SER A 186 6.00 1.47 7.13
N VAL A 187 6.52 1.29 5.91
CA VAL A 187 7.72 0.49 5.64
C VAL A 187 8.95 1.41 5.62
N GLN A 188 9.97 1.03 6.40
CA GLN A 188 11.17 1.84 6.64
C GLN A 188 11.84 2.40 5.38
N PRO A 189 12.14 1.62 4.32
CA PRO A 189 12.85 2.15 3.15
C PRO A 189 12.06 3.27 2.47
N ARG A 190 10.73 3.14 2.37
CA ARG A 190 9.86 4.13 1.75
C ARG A 190 9.77 5.40 2.58
N PHE A 191 9.57 5.26 3.89
CA PHE A 191 9.52 6.41 4.82
C PHE A 191 10.78 7.26 4.72
N TRP A 192 11.95 6.64 4.89
CA TRP A 192 13.22 7.37 4.82
C TRP A 192 13.48 7.97 3.46
N SER A 193 13.03 7.32 2.38
CA SER A 193 13.13 7.88 1.05
C SER A 193 12.33 9.17 0.88
N LEU A 194 11.16 9.29 1.50
CA LEU A 194 10.31 10.49 1.44
C LEU A 194 10.81 11.59 2.37
N PHE A 195 11.14 11.24 3.62
CA PHE A 195 11.56 12.19 4.66
C PHE A 195 13.07 12.49 4.66
N CYS A 196 13.81 12.04 3.65
CA CYS A 196 15.23 12.38 3.50
C CYS A 196 15.40 13.86 3.12
N TRP A 197 16.35 14.56 3.76
CA TRP A 197 16.72 15.93 3.41
C TRP A 197 17.11 16.12 1.94
N LYS A 198 17.68 15.09 1.29
CA LYS A 198 18.02 15.12 -0.14
C LYS A 198 16.79 15.26 -1.05
N ARG A 199 15.59 14.98 -0.53
CA ARG A 199 14.32 15.09 -1.24
C ARG A 199 13.42 16.18 -0.67
N TRP A 200 14.01 17.27 -0.18
CA TRP A 200 13.28 18.46 0.30
C TRP A 200 12.22 18.98 -0.72
N TRP A 201 12.46 18.75 -2.01
CA TRP A 201 11.53 19.09 -3.09
C TRP A 201 10.16 18.38 -2.96
N PHE A 202 10.08 17.23 -2.28
CA PHE A 202 8.81 16.57 -1.97
C PHE A 202 7.89 17.50 -1.17
N PHE A 203 8.43 18.13 -0.12
CA PHE A 203 7.70 19.08 0.70
C PHE A 203 7.37 20.38 -0.06
N LEU A 204 8.26 20.81 -0.96
CA LEU A 204 8.00 21.95 -1.84
C LEU A 204 6.80 21.69 -2.75
N PHE A 205 6.77 20.57 -3.47
CA PHE A 205 5.64 20.22 -4.34
C PHE A 205 4.36 19.99 -3.55
N TYR A 206 4.45 19.37 -2.36
CA TYR A 206 3.31 19.19 -1.47
C TYR A 206 2.70 20.52 -1.02
N ALA A 207 3.54 21.48 -0.60
CA ALA A 207 3.07 22.81 -0.18
C ALA A 207 2.59 23.68 -1.34
N ALA A 208 3.18 23.53 -2.53
CA ALA A 208 2.86 24.32 -3.71
C ALA A 208 1.66 23.77 -4.51
N SER A 209 1.37 22.46 -4.42
CA SER A 209 0.26 21.86 -5.17
C SER A 209 -1.10 22.33 -4.69
N SER A 210 -1.24 22.68 -3.40
CA SER A 210 -2.47 23.23 -2.82
C SER A 210 -2.91 24.54 -3.50
N PRO A 211 -2.12 25.64 -3.48
CA PRO A 211 -2.52 26.87 -4.16
C PRO A 211 -2.53 26.72 -5.69
N LEU A 212 -1.64 25.89 -6.26
CA LEU A 212 -1.64 25.65 -7.71
C LEU A 212 -2.94 24.99 -8.16
N PHE A 213 -3.42 23.99 -7.43
CA PHE A 213 -4.67 23.32 -7.73
C PHE A 213 -5.86 24.26 -7.55
N ALA A 214 -5.83 25.09 -6.51
CA ALA A 214 -6.86 26.09 -6.29
C ALA A 214 -6.92 27.13 -7.42
N LEU A 215 -5.77 27.59 -7.92
CA LEU A 215 -5.69 28.48 -9.09
C LEU A 215 -6.18 27.80 -10.37
N LEU A 216 -5.90 26.49 -10.54
CA LEU A 216 -6.42 25.70 -11.66
C LEU A 216 -7.95 25.55 -11.63
N LEU A 217 -8.56 25.70 -10.45
CA LEU A 217 -10.01 25.67 -10.26
C LEU A 217 -10.66 27.07 -10.26
N GLU A 218 -9.90 28.14 -10.00
CA GLU A 218 -10.38 29.54 -9.90
C GLU A 218 -10.83 30.12 -11.24
N ASP A 219 -10.32 29.62 -12.37
CA ASP A 219 -10.64 30.12 -13.72
C ASP A 219 -12.10 29.78 -14.13
N ASP A 220 -13.12 30.34 -13.45
CA ASP A 220 -14.58 30.45 -13.75
C ASP A 220 -15.31 29.22 -14.32
N THR A 221 -14.63 28.08 -14.40
CA THR A 221 -15.20 26.79 -14.72
C THR A 221 -15.76 26.26 -13.42
N LYS A 222 -16.88 26.83 -12.98
CA LYS A 222 -17.94 25.94 -12.52
C LYS A 222 -18.13 25.00 -13.70
N VAL A 223 -17.51 23.81 -13.62
CA VAL A 223 -17.60 22.74 -14.61
C VAL A 223 -19.04 22.23 -14.54
N SER A 224 -19.97 23.10 -14.91
CA SER A 224 -21.26 22.74 -15.40
C SER A 224 -20.94 21.92 -16.63
N VAL A 225 -21.05 20.61 -16.49
CA VAL A 225 -20.97 19.64 -17.58
C VAL A 225 -21.93 20.03 -18.73
N ASN A 226 -22.87 20.95 -18.48
CA ASN A 226 -23.85 21.48 -19.40
C ASN A 226 -23.42 22.76 -20.16
N CYS A 227 -22.26 23.36 -19.92
CA CYS A 227 -21.76 24.48 -20.73
C CYS A 227 -20.35 24.20 -21.25
N CYS A 228 -20.29 23.83 -22.53
CA CYS A 228 -19.11 23.44 -23.29
C CYS A 228 -18.11 24.60 -23.49
N ASP A 229 -17.48 25.11 -22.43
CA ASP A 229 -16.27 25.90 -22.65
C ASP A 229 -15.15 24.97 -23.14
N SER A 230 -14.72 25.20 -24.38
CA SER A 230 -13.61 24.46 -25.01
C SER A 230 -12.36 24.38 -24.13
N LYS A 231 -12.11 25.40 -23.28
CA LYS A 231 -10.97 25.43 -22.37
C LYS A 231 -11.10 24.42 -21.23
N SER A 232 -12.28 24.31 -20.61
CA SER A 232 -12.51 23.37 -19.50
C SER A 232 -12.39 21.92 -19.99
N ILE A 233 -12.99 21.62 -21.15
CA ILE A 233 -12.91 20.31 -21.78
C ILE A 233 -11.46 19.95 -22.11
N ALA A 234 -10.69 20.89 -22.65
CA ALA A 234 -9.28 20.68 -22.96
C ALA A 234 -8.46 20.40 -21.69
N THR A 235 -8.64 21.19 -20.63
CA THR A 235 -7.95 20.99 -19.35
C THR A 235 -8.28 19.65 -18.71
N ILE A 236 -9.58 19.28 -18.63
CA ILE A 236 -10.01 17.98 -18.09
C ILE A 236 -9.46 16.84 -18.94
N SER A 237 -9.46 16.97 -20.27
CA SER A 237 -8.92 15.95 -21.17
C SER A 237 -7.42 15.75 -20.97
N VAL A 238 -6.66 16.84 -20.83
CA VAL A 238 -5.21 16.79 -20.57
C VAL A 238 -4.92 16.16 -19.21
N LEU A 239 -5.61 16.59 -18.16
CA LEU A 239 -5.44 16.03 -16.81
C LEU A 239 -5.80 14.54 -16.76
N SER A 240 -6.91 14.15 -17.41
CA SER A 240 -7.34 12.75 -17.52
C SER A 240 -6.31 11.92 -18.29
N PHE A 241 -5.79 12.43 -19.40
CA PHE A 241 -4.73 11.77 -20.16
C PHE A 241 -3.47 11.57 -19.31
N LEU A 242 -3.01 12.60 -18.60
CA LEU A 242 -1.85 12.50 -17.70
C LEU A 242 -2.09 11.49 -16.57
N ALA A 243 -3.29 11.43 -16.01
CA ALA A 243 -3.66 10.44 -14.99
C ALA A 243 -3.61 9.02 -15.56
N ILE A 244 -4.17 8.77 -16.75
CA ILE A 244 -4.15 7.45 -17.41
C ILE A 244 -2.72 7.01 -17.74
N VAL A 245 -1.90 7.91 -18.29
CA VAL A 245 -0.49 7.63 -18.59
C VAL A 245 0.28 7.30 -17.31
N SER A 246 0.06 8.07 -16.24
CA SER A 246 0.66 7.82 -14.94
C SER A 246 0.26 6.45 -14.37
N ILE A 247 -1.03 6.12 -14.36
CA ILE A 247 -1.53 4.83 -13.87
C ILE A 247 -0.94 3.68 -14.70
N THR A 248 -0.98 3.78 -16.02
CA THR A 248 -0.42 2.78 -16.93
C THR A 248 1.07 2.56 -16.68
N TRP A 249 1.82 3.65 -16.48
CA TRP A 249 3.24 3.57 -16.14
C TRP A 249 3.50 2.84 -14.82
N HIS A 250 2.73 3.12 -13.77
CA HIS A 250 2.89 2.45 -12.47
C HIS A 250 2.54 0.96 -12.54
N ILE A 251 1.51 0.58 -13.30
CA ILE A 251 1.16 -0.82 -13.55
C ILE A 251 2.30 -1.51 -14.31
N TYR A 252 2.77 -0.91 -15.41
CA TYR A 252 3.91 -1.43 -16.17
C TYR A 252 5.16 -1.61 -15.29
N TYR A 253 5.47 -0.61 -14.45
CA TYR A 253 6.59 -0.66 -13.53
C TYR A 253 6.44 -1.79 -12.50
N ALA A 254 5.24 -2.00 -11.97
CA ALA A 254 4.92 -3.09 -11.05
C ALA A 254 5.25 -4.46 -11.67
N PHE A 255 4.75 -4.72 -12.89
CA PHE A 255 5.00 -5.97 -13.60
C PHE A 255 6.45 -6.14 -14.05
N ARG A 256 7.20 -5.04 -14.22
CA ARG A 256 8.60 -5.11 -14.64
C ARG A 256 9.56 -5.40 -13.49
N MET A 257 9.29 -4.85 -12.31
CA MET A 257 10.22 -4.86 -11.16
C MET A 257 9.87 -5.89 -10.09
N HIS A 258 8.62 -6.32 -10.01
CA HIS A 258 8.15 -7.27 -9.00
C HIS A 258 7.77 -8.60 -9.63
N ARG A 259 7.59 -9.61 -8.78
CA ARG A 259 7.00 -10.88 -9.20
C ARG A 259 5.54 -10.64 -9.64
N THR A 260 5.06 -11.48 -10.56
CA THR A 260 3.73 -11.32 -11.17
C THR A 260 2.59 -11.40 -10.16
N ASP A 261 2.71 -12.25 -9.14
CA ASP A 261 1.79 -12.36 -8.02
C ASP A 261 1.68 -11.03 -7.24
N GLU A 262 2.81 -10.46 -6.83
CA GLU A 262 2.84 -9.15 -6.14
C GLU A 262 2.27 -8.03 -7.00
N ALA A 263 2.60 -8.00 -8.30
CA ALA A 263 2.11 -7.00 -9.24
C ALA A 263 0.59 -7.09 -9.45
N ILE A 264 0.03 -8.31 -9.49
CA ILE A 264 -1.42 -8.52 -9.57
C ILE A 264 -2.10 -8.03 -8.30
N VAL A 265 -1.60 -8.42 -7.11
CA VAL A 265 -2.18 -7.95 -5.83
C VAL A 265 -2.13 -6.43 -5.74
N TYR A 266 -1.00 -5.82 -6.13
CA TYR A 266 -0.86 -4.38 -6.24
C TYR A 266 -1.95 -3.78 -7.13
N THR A 267 -2.08 -4.26 -8.36
CA THR A 267 -3.02 -3.71 -9.35
C THR A 267 -4.47 -3.85 -8.87
N VAL A 268 -4.89 -5.07 -8.53
CA VAL A 268 -6.28 -5.37 -8.13
C VAL A 268 -6.70 -4.54 -6.92
N SER A 269 -5.87 -4.46 -5.89
CA SER A 269 -6.21 -3.71 -4.68
C SER A 269 -6.43 -2.22 -4.90
N ARG A 270 -5.81 -1.60 -5.92
CA ARG A 270 -6.07 -0.18 -6.27
C ARG A 270 -7.28 -0.01 -7.17
N PHE A 271 -7.46 -0.92 -8.14
CA PHE A 271 -8.62 -0.88 -9.02
C PHE A 271 -9.94 -1.10 -8.27
N ILE A 272 -9.94 -1.82 -7.14
CA ILE A 272 -11.12 -1.91 -6.27
C ILE A 272 -11.62 -0.53 -5.84
N PHE A 273 -10.73 0.38 -5.45
CA PHE A 273 -11.13 1.76 -5.10
C PHE A 273 -11.60 2.53 -6.32
N VAL A 274 -10.93 2.39 -7.47
CA VAL A 274 -11.36 3.04 -8.73
C VAL A 274 -12.78 2.60 -9.09
N VAL A 275 -13.05 1.29 -9.10
CA VAL A 275 -14.37 0.73 -9.42
C VAL A 275 -15.40 1.21 -8.42
N PHE A 276 -15.10 1.13 -7.12
CA PHE A 276 -16.00 1.60 -6.07
C PHE A 276 -16.45 3.06 -6.31
N TYR A 277 -15.51 3.97 -6.54
CA TYR A 277 -15.84 5.38 -6.76
C TYR A 277 -16.48 5.65 -8.12
N LEU A 278 -16.11 4.94 -9.19
CA LEU A 278 -16.82 5.05 -10.48
C LEU A 278 -18.27 4.57 -10.37
N THR A 279 -18.54 3.53 -9.60
CA THR A 279 -19.89 3.07 -9.32
C THR A 279 -20.66 4.13 -8.52
N THR A 280 -20.07 4.69 -7.46
CA THR A 280 -20.70 5.80 -6.72
C THR A 280 -21.00 6.99 -7.63
N PHE A 281 -20.06 7.38 -8.51
CA PHE A 281 -20.27 8.43 -9.50
C PHE A 281 -21.48 8.16 -10.37
N ALA A 282 -21.55 6.96 -10.96
CA ALA A 282 -22.63 6.57 -11.86
C ALA A 282 -23.99 6.61 -11.16
N LEU A 283 -24.04 6.16 -9.89
CA LEU A 283 -25.27 6.19 -9.07
C LEU A 283 -25.73 7.61 -8.72
N VAL A 284 -24.80 8.54 -8.47
CA VAL A 284 -25.11 9.95 -8.27
C VAL A 284 -25.63 10.58 -9.57
N GLN A 285 -24.96 10.32 -10.70
CA GLN A 285 -25.38 10.83 -12.02
C GLN A 285 -26.75 10.28 -12.45
N SER A 286 -27.10 9.06 -12.04
CA SER A 286 -28.41 8.48 -12.30
C SER A 286 -29.50 8.95 -11.32
N ASN A 287 -29.20 9.93 -10.44
CA ASN A 287 -30.10 10.42 -9.39
C ASN A 287 -30.58 9.32 -8.40
N ILE A 288 -29.85 8.21 -8.28
CA ILE A 288 -30.16 7.14 -7.31
C ILE A 288 -29.66 7.56 -5.92
N LEU A 289 -28.49 8.20 -5.87
CA LEU A 289 -27.93 8.81 -4.67
C LEU A 289 -28.13 10.34 -4.73
N PRO A 290 -28.34 11.01 -3.59
CA PRO A 290 -28.51 12.45 -3.58
C PRO A 290 -27.22 13.16 -4.02
N GLU A 291 -27.38 14.37 -4.57
CA GLU A 291 -26.27 15.19 -5.11
C GLU A 291 -25.22 15.54 -4.04
N SER A 292 -25.57 15.46 -2.76
CA SER A 292 -24.64 15.59 -1.64
C SER A 292 -23.55 14.50 -1.58
N TYR A 293 -23.66 13.45 -2.40
CA TYR A 293 -22.63 12.44 -2.64
C TYR A 293 -21.75 12.75 -3.87
N ALA A 294 -21.83 13.96 -4.42
CA ALA A 294 -21.00 14.38 -5.54
C ALA A 294 -19.52 14.06 -5.27
N ILE A 295 -18.82 13.60 -6.31
CA ILE A 295 -17.41 13.25 -6.17
C ILE A 295 -16.61 14.51 -5.90
N GLU A 296 -16.20 14.63 -4.65
CA GLU A 296 -15.33 15.72 -4.24
C GLU A 296 -13.92 15.49 -4.79
N PRO A 297 -13.20 16.56 -5.22
CA PRO A 297 -11.83 16.44 -5.74
C PRO A 297 -10.84 15.77 -4.78
N TYR A 298 -11.14 15.73 -3.47
CA TYR A 298 -10.32 15.01 -2.50
C TYR A 298 -10.33 13.50 -2.77
N ILE A 299 -11.47 12.93 -3.22
CA ILE A 299 -11.60 11.50 -3.52
C ILE A 299 -10.74 11.13 -4.71
N ILE A 300 -10.78 11.93 -5.77
CA ILE A 300 -9.97 11.72 -6.98
C ILE A 300 -8.49 11.74 -6.61
N SER A 301 -8.08 12.75 -5.84
CA SER A 301 -6.70 12.91 -5.37
C SER A 301 -6.27 11.74 -4.47
N PHE A 302 -7.16 11.27 -3.59
CA PHE A 302 -6.95 10.08 -2.77
C PHE A 302 -6.71 8.85 -3.64
N VAL A 303 -7.60 8.53 -4.58
CA VAL A 303 -7.46 7.35 -5.45
C VAL A 303 -6.17 7.40 -6.28
N LEU A 304 -5.84 8.56 -6.86
CA LEU A 304 -4.61 8.72 -7.64
C LEU A 304 -3.35 8.55 -6.79
N SER A 305 -3.38 8.98 -5.53
CA SER A 305 -2.26 8.79 -4.60
C SER A 305 -1.98 7.31 -4.31
N LEU A 306 -2.98 6.43 -4.32
CA LEU A 306 -2.82 4.99 -4.01
C LEU A 306 -1.95 4.24 -5.02
N PHE A 307 -1.80 4.78 -6.24
CA PHE A 307 -0.89 4.26 -7.26
C PHE A 307 0.57 4.69 -7.01
N CYS A 308 0.83 5.59 -6.07
CA CYS A 308 2.16 6.14 -5.83
C CYS A 308 2.91 5.37 -4.71
N GLN A 309 3.01 4.04 -4.84
CA GLN A 309 3.73 3.20 -3.86
C GLN A 309 5.25 3.14 -4.10
N PHE A 310 5.71 3.26 -5.35
CA PHE A 310 7.09 2.94 -5.72
C PHE A 310 8.11 4.03 -5.41
N ASP A 311 9.36 3.63 -5.12
CA ASP A 311 10.46 4.54 -4.78
C ASP A 311 11.25 5.07 -5.97
N HIS A 312 10.54 5.60 -6.97
CA HIS A 312 11.13 6.36 -8.07
C HIS A 312 10.65 7.81 -8.05
N TRP A 313 11.44 8.72 -8.63
CA TRP A 313 11.20 10.17 -8.58
C TRP A 313 9.78 10.55 -9.01
N LEU A 314 9.29 9.98 -10.12
CA LEU A 314 7.97 10.28 -10.66
C LEU A 314 6.84 9.93 -9.66
N SER A 315 6.92 8.78 -8.98
CA SER A 315 5.91 8.35 -8.00
C SER A 315 5.91 9.28 -6.79
N ILE A 316 7.08 9.74 -6.34
CA ILE A 316 7.21 10.65 -5.21
C ILE A 316 6.67 12.04 -5.54
N THR A 317 6.98 12.56 -6.74
CA THR A 317 6.44 13.83 -7.23
C THR A 317 4.92 13.77 -7.34
N LEU A 318 4.38 12.71 -7.95
CA LEU A 318 2.93 12.52 -8.06
C LEU A 318 2.26 12.36 -6.69
N LEU A 319 2.87 11.60 -5.78
CA LEU A 319 2.39 11.48 -4.40
C LEU A 319 2.31 12.85 -3.74
N SER A 320 3.34 13.69 -3.86
CA SER A 320 3.33 15.04 -3.26
C SER A 320 2.25 15.94 -3.85
N ILE A 321 2.03 15.88 -5.16
CA ILE A 321 1.01 16.67 -5.85
C ILE A 321 -0.39 16.22 -5.41
N PHE A 322 -0.68 14.92 -5.52
CA PHE A 322 -1.98 14.37 -5.14
C PHE A 322 -2.28 14.52 -3.66
N LEU A 323 -1.26 14.44 -2.80
CA LEU A 323 -1.44 14.66 -1.36
C LEU A 323 -1.83 16.12 -1.06
N GLY A 324 -1.19 17.09 -1.71
CA GLY A 324 -1.53 18.50 -1.49
C GLY A 324 -2.88 18.86 -2.13
N MET A 325 -3.23 18.27 -3.27
CA MET A 325 -4.58 18.36 -3.85
C MET A 325 -5.64 17.77 -2.92
N PHE A 326 -5.38 16.60 -2.33
CA PHE A 326 -6.26 15.95 -1.36
C PHE A 326 -6.51 16.85 -0.14
N VAL A 327 -5.43 17.38 0.46
CA VAL A 327 -5.53 18.26 1.62
C VAL A 327 -6.23 19.58 1.29
N GLN A 328 -5.92 20.21 0.15
CA GLN A 328 -6.60 21.42 -0.30
C GLN A 328 -8.10 21.17 -0.49
N SER A 329 -8.46 20.07 -1.14
CA SER A 329 -9.86 19.76 -1.44
C SER A 329 -10.70 19.57 -0.17
N LEU A 330 -10.14 18.97 0.88
CA LEU A 330 -10.81 18.87 2.19
C LEU A 330 -11.01 20.23 2.87
N THR A 331 -10.18 21.24 2.56
CA THR A 331 -10.36 22.58 3.11
C THR A 331 -11.45 23.37 2.40
N THR A 332 -11.59 23.20 1.09
CA THR A 332 -12.55 23.93 0.23
C THR A 332 -13.92 23.27 0.17
N ALA A 333 -14.01 21.96 0.39
CA ALA A 333 -15.27 21.26 0.24
C ALA A 333 -16.24 21.62 1.36
N ASP A 334 -17.40 22.17 1.01
CA ASP A 334 -18.55 22.29 1.89
C ASP A 334 -19.14 20.91 2.16
N LEU A 335 -18.50 20.15 3.06
CA LEU A 335 -19.05 18.91 3.65
C LEU A 335 -20.30 19.16 4.51
N SER A 336 -21.05 20.24 4.27
CA SER A 336 -22.33 20.44 4.93
C SER A 336 -23.31 19.39 4.41
N SER A 337 -23.55 18.36 5.23
CA SER A 337 -24.83 17.65 5.45
C SER A 337 -25.16 16.34 4.72
N GLY A 338 -24.31 15.79 3.85
CA GLY A 338 -24.63 14.55 3.11
C GLY A 338 -24.17 13.25 3.78
N LEU A 339 -22.85 13.05 3.85
CA LEU A 339 -22.25 11.74 4.04
C LEU A 339 -22.37 11.23 5.48
N PHE A 340 -22.02 12.05 6.47
CA PHE A 340 -22.03 11.62 7.88
C PHE A 340 -23.40 11.67 8.53
N THR A 341 -24.27 12.62 8.13
CA THR A 341 -25.69 12.60 8.52
C THR A 341 -26.40 11.36 7.98
N SER A 342 -25.97 10.83 6.83
CA SER A 342 -26.47 9.55 6.32
C SER A 342 -25.86 8.34 7.02
N ILE A 343 -24.64 8.39 7.55
CA ILE A 343 -24.06 7.28 8.36
C ILE A 343 -24.65 7.27 9.78
N GLU A 344 -25.01 8.44 10.30
CA GLU A 344 -25.64 8.57 11.62
C GLU A 344 -27.13 8.19 11.58
N ASN A 345 -27.79 8.30 10.41
CA ASN A 345 -29.21 7.95 10.23
C ASN A 345 -29.47 6.67 9.41
N CYS A 346 -28.53 6.20 8.59
CA CYS A 346 -28.57 4.85 8.03
C CYS A 346 -27.71 3.97 8.93
N ASP A 347 -28.40 3.11 9.67
CA ASP A 347 -27.81 2.06 10.48
C ASP A 347 -26.66 1.42 9.68
N VAL A 348 -25.44 1.40 10.23
CA VAL A 348 -24.24 0.79 9.59
C VAL A 348 -24.55 -0.64 9.13
N VAL A 349 -25.52 -1.28 9.77
CA VAL A 349 -26.15 -2.54 9.41
C VAL A 349 -26.70 -2.55 7.98
N ASP A 350 -27.37 -1.51 7.52
CA ASP A 350 -27.97 -1.43 6.19
C ASP A 350 -26.96 -1.19 5.08
N ALA A 351 -25.89 -0.43 5.33
CA ALA A 351 -24.78 -0.30 4.39
C ALA A 351 -24.04 -1.64 4.22
N VAL A 352 -23.80 -2.36 5.32
CA VAL A 352 -23.21 -3.71 5.31
C VAL A 352 -24.18 -4.71 4.64
N ARG A 353 -25.48 -4.57 4.86
CA ARG A 353 -26.52 -5.41 4.24
C ARG A 353 -26.58 -5.20 2.73
N MET A 354 -26.57 -3.94 2.26
CA MET A 354 -26.50 -3.60 0.84
C MET A 354 -25.24 -4.17 0.19
N PHE A 355 -24.07 -4.05 0.85
CA PHE A 355 -22.84 -4.65 0.34
C PHE A 355 -22.90 -6.18 0.28
N SER A 356 -23.46 -6.82 1.30
CA SER A 356 -23.62 -8.28 1.35
C SER A 356 -24.59 -8.79 0.28
N GLN A 357 -25.67 -8.05 0.02
CA GLN A 357 -26.66 -8.42 -0.97
C GLN A 357 -26.15 -8.16 -2.38
N PHE A 358 -25.43 -7.06 -2.61
CA PHE A 358 -24.74 -6.81 -3.88
C PHE A 358 -23.72 -7.91 -4.20
N ALA A 359 -22.92 -8.32 -3.20
CA ALA A 359 -21.99 -9.44 -3.35
C ALA A 359 -22.69 -10.77 -3.65
N ALA A 360 -23.86 -11.03 -3.05
CA ALA A 360 -24.67 -12.22 -3.30
C ALA A 360 -25.34 -12.21 -4.69
N THR A 361 -25.75 -11.04 -5.19
CA THR A 361 -26.31 -10.89 -6.55
C THR A 361 -25.22 -11.10 -7.60
N LEU A 362 -24.02 -10.56 -7.38
CA LEU A 362 -22.87 -10.80 -8.25
C LEU A 362 -22.45 -12.28 -8.28
N SER A 363 -22.58 -13.01 -7.17
CA SER A 363 -22.22 -14.44 -7.12
C SER A 363 -23.27 -15.36 -7.70
N SER A 364 -24.54 -14.92 -7.82
CA SER A 364 -25.65 -15.77 -8.28
C SER A 364 -25.97 -15.63 -9.77
N GLY A 365 -25.39 -14.63 -10.46
CA GLY A 365 -25.60 -14.44 -11.91
C GLY A 365 -27.05 -14.18 -12.31
N GLY A 366 -27.92 -13.83 -11.36
CA GLY A 366 -29.35 -13.69 -11.55
C GLY A 366 -29.81 -12.23 -11.60
N THR A 367 -30.75 -11.95 -12.50
CA THR A 367 -31.57 -10.73 -12.53
C THR A 367 -32.56 -10.75 -11.36
N GLY A 368 -32.18 -10.21 -10.20
CA GLY A 368 -33.06 -10.08 -9.05
C GLY A 368 -33.70 -8.69 -8.96
N SER A 369 -35.01 -8.63 -8.71
CA SER A 369 -35.70 -7.39 -8.34
C SER A 369 -35.54 -7.14 -6.84
N PHE A 370 -35.31 -5.87 -6.48
CA PHE A 370 -34.97 -5.46 -5.12
C PHE A 370 -36.09 -4.61 -4.54
N ALA A 371 -36.64 -5.00 -3.39
CA ALA A 371 -37.53 -4.17 -2.58
C ALA A 371 -36.71 -3.55 -1.44
N ALA A 372 -36.36 -2.28 -1.55
CA ALA A 372 -35.72 -1.52 -0.48
C ALA A 372 -36.78 -0.64 0.20
N ASN A 373 -36.88 -0.73 1.53
CA ASN A 373 -37.63 0.25 2.31
C ASN A 373 -36.80 1.54 2.33
N VAL A 374 -37.17 2.51 1.49
CA VAL A 374 -36.52 3.81 1.47
C VAL A 374 -37.14 4.67 2.57
N CYS A 375 -36.35 4.99 3.61
CA CYS A 375 -36.74 6.05 4.55
C CYS A 375 -36.51 7.39 3.88
N ILE A 376 -37.58 8.04 3.43
CA ILE A 376 -37.53 9.40 2.91
C ILE A 376 -37.68 10.36 4.09
N VAL A 377 -36.68 11.19 4.31
CA VAL A 377 -36.75 12.31 5.25
C VAL A 377 -37.35 13.50 4.49
N ASN A 378 -38.49 14.00 4.94
CA ASN A 378 -39.12 15.17 4.33
C ASN A 378 -38.25 16.43 4.56
N GLN A 379 -38.47 17.49 3.76
CA GLN A 379 -37.74 18.76 3.88
C GLN A 379 -37.87 19.42 5.27
N ASP A 380 -38.84 19.00 6.09
CA ASP A 380 -39.04 19.45 7.47
C ASP A 380 -38.29 18.59 8.52
N GLY A 381 -37.51 17.60 8.09
CA GLY A 381 -36.77 16.69 8.96
C GLY A 381 -37.62 15.58 9.59
N SER A 382 -38.90 15.44 9.24
CA SER A 382 -39.74 14.37 9.76
C SER A 382 -39.52 13.06 8.97
N PRO A 383 -39.29 11.91 9.66
CA PRO A 383 -39.21 10.61 8.99
C PRO A 383 -40.62 10.14 8.59
N GLN A 384 -40.89 9.98 7.30
CA GLN A 384 -42.09 9.29 6.82
C GLN A 384 -41.75 7.87 6.36
N LEU A 385 -42.34 6.88 7.01
CA LEU A 385 -42.28 5.49 6.59
C LEU A 385 -43.30 5.28 5.45
N GLN A 386 -42.85 5.28 4.19
CA GLN A 386 -43.72 4.88 3.08
C GLN A 386 -43.80 3.36 2.99
N SER A 387 -45.02 2.83 2.97
CA SER A 387 -45.30 1.40 2.75
C SER A 387 -44.76 0.98 1.36
N PRO A 388 -44.09 -0.19 1.23
CA PRO A 388 -43.37 -0.60 0.02
C PRO A 388 -44.26 -1.00 -1.17
N GLU A 389 -45.54 -0.61 -1.21
CA GLU A 389 -46.50 -1.10 -2.21
C GLU A 389 -46.34 -0.49 -3.63
N GLY A 390 -45.33 0.34 -3.91
CA GLY A 390 -45.28 1.11 -5.16
C GLY A 390 -43.99 1.12 -5.99
N LEU A 391 -42.83 0.74 -5.45
CA LEU A 391 -41.55 0.93 -6.14
C LEU A 391 -40.94 -0.38 -6.65
N VAL A 392 -41.51 -0.93 -7.73
CA VAL A 392 -40.89 -2.04 -8.47
C VAL A 392 -39.95 -1.45 -9.52
N VAL A 393 -38.64 -1.41 -9.21
CA VAL A 393 -37.61 -1.08 -10.20
C VAL A 393 -37.25 -2.36 -10.95
N ASN A 394 -37.71 -2.47 -12.20
CA ASN A 394 -37.29 -3.53 -13.12
C ASN A 394 -36.02 -3.06 -13.83
N TYR A 395 -34.96 -3.86 -13.75
CA TYR A 395 -33.69 -3.68 -14.47
C TYR A 395 -33.62 -4.54 -15.72
#